data_AF-A0A7S1S0U8-F1
#
_entry.id   AF-A0A7S1S0U8-F1
#
_cell.length_a   1.000
_cell.length_b   1.000
_cell.length_c   1.000
_cell.angle_alpha   90.00
_cell.angle_beta   90.00
_cell.angle_gamma   90.00
#
_symmetry.space_group_name_H-M   'P 1'
#
loop_
_entity.id
_entity.type
_entity.pdbx_description
1 polymer ?
#
loop_
_entity_poly.entity_id
_entity_poly.type
_entity_poly.pdbx_seq_one_letter_code
_entity_poly.pdbx_strand_id
1 'polypeptide(L)'
;LLEQRPVLGNAATAGVLGFAGDFACQRWFEGSPGFDATRSWAMTSFCTGYHGVACYFIYGMYDLLLPAAAVATKLRCGVSKALVDNVLHLPFLYTPFFYIYVGLAQNEGLVASVQTLRREWWGTVASCFAFWIPFDVMMFGVMPARYRIAVMSTGCLVWNAYLSVCSQAGSKVEPSVPVPAPAPAP
;
A
#
# COMPACT_ATOMS: atom_id res chain seq x y z
N LEU A 1 20.50 -2.59 14.22
CA LEU A 1 20.29 -1.55 13.17
C LEU A 1 19.20 -0.55 13.52
N LEU A 2 17.98 -0.98 13.85
CA LEU A 2 16.84 -0.07 14.07
C LEU A 2 17.04 0.99 15.17
N GLU A 3 17.88 0.74 16.17
CA GLU A 3 18.18 1.72 17.23
C GLU A 3 19.39 2.62 16.92
N GLN A 4 20.38 2.11 16.19
CA GLN A 4 21.63 2.84 15.91
C GLN A 4 21.58 3.62 14.57
N ARG A 5 20.80 3.12 13.61
CA ARG A 5 20.58 3.71 12.28
C ARG A 5 19.12 3.45 11.85
N PRO A 6 18.14 4.14 12.49
CA PRO A 6 16.72 3.84 12.32
C PRO A 6 16.27 3.89 10.86
N VAL A 7 16.70 4.92 10.12
CA VAL A 7 16.35 5.07 8.70
C VAL A 7 16.85 3.91 7.84
N LEU A 8 18.12 3.51 8.00
CA LEU A 8 18.68 2.40 7.23
C LEU A 8 18.01 1.06 7.60
N GLY A 9 17.77 0.82 8.89
CA GLY A 9 17.09 -0.39 9.34
C GLY A 9 15.66 -0.48 8.82
N ASN A 10 14.93 0.62 8.85
CA ASN A 10 13.57 0.72 8.31
C ASN A 10 13.54 0.52 6.79
N ALA A 11 14.43 1.19 6.05
CA ALA A 11 14.58 1.04 4.61
C ALA A 11 14.88 -0.42 4.21
N ALA A 12 15.85 -1.05 4.87
CA ALA A 12 16.18 -2.44 4.61
C ALA A 12 15.02 -3.38 4.92
N THR A 13 14.35 -3.19 6.05
CA THR A 13 13.19 -4.01 6.46
C THR A 13 12.05 -3.89 5.46
N ALA A 14 11.69 -2.66 5.10
CA ALA A 14 10.61 -2.39 4.16
C ALA A 14 10.94 -2.91 2.75
N GLY A 15 12.19 -2.77 2.29
CA GLY A 15 12.63 -3.31 1.01
C GLY A 15 12.56 -4.83 0.95
N VAL A 16 13.09 -5.53 1.96
CA VAL A 16 13.05 -7.00 2.03
C VAL A 16 11.61 -7.51 2.07
N LEU A 17 10.75 -6.91 2.91
CA LEU A 17 9.36 -7.31 3.01
C LEU A 17 8.55 -6.94 1.77
N GLY A 18 8.83 -5.80 1.14
CA GLY A 18 8.22 -5.39 -0.12
C GLY A 18 8.52 -6.37 -1.25
N PHE A 19 9.80 -6.75 -1.40
CA PHE A 19 10.20 -7.77 -2.37
C PHE A 19 9.55 -9.13 -2.08
N ALA A 20 9.63 -9.59 -0.84
CA ALA A 20 9.07 -10.88 -0.45
C ALA A 20 7.55 -10.95 -0.66
N GLY A 21 6.84 -9.86 -0.34
CA GLY A 21 5.40 -9.74 -0.55
C GLY A 21 5.02 -9.78 -2.02
N ASP A 22 5.70 -9.00 -2.87
CA ASP A 22 5.42 -9.01 -4.30
C ASP A 22 5.78 -10.35 -4.96
N PHE A 23 6.92 -10.95 -4.61
CA PHE A 23 7.29 -12.28 -5.06
C PHE A 23 6.25 -13.34 -4.69
N ALA A 24 5.76 -13.32 -3.44
CA ALA A 24 4.69 -14.20 -2.98
C ALA A 24 3.40 -14.00 -3.77
N CYS A 25 2.99 -12.74 -4.01
CA CYS A 25 1.82 -12.40 -4.83
C CYS A 25 1.92 -12.99 -6.23
N GLN A 26 3.01 -12.71 -6.94
CA GLN A 26 3.19 -13.19 -8.31
C GLN A 26 3.24 -14.73 -8.39
N ARG A 27 3.96 -15.37 -7.46
CA ARG A 27 4.25 -16.80 -7.54
C ARG A 27 3.12 -17.70 -7.03
N TRP A 28 2.42 -17.29 -5.98
CA TRP A 28 1.47 -18.14 -5.26
C TRP A 28 0.04 -17.67 -5.35
N PHE A 29 -0.20 -16.36 -5.39
CA PHE A 29 -1.57 -15.85 -5.51
C PHE A 29 -1.99 -15.75 -6.97
N GLU A 30 -1.17 -15.16 -7.82
CA GLU A 30 -1.50 -14.96 -9.25
C GLU A 30 -1.17 -16.18 -10.11
N GLY A 31 -0.23 -17.03 -9.66
CA GLY A 31 0.18 -18.22 -10.39
C GLY A 31 0.80 -17.90 -11.76
N SER A 32 1.40 -16.71 -11.91
CA SER A 32 1.98 -16.26 -13.17
C SER A 32 3.03 -17.25 -13.68
N PRO A 33 3.07 -17.57 -15.00
CA PRO A 33 4.07 -18.46 -15.57
C PRO A 33 5.49 -17.88 -15.54
N GLY A 34 5.65 -16.58 -15.23
CA GLY A 34 6.93 -15.89 -15.13
C GLY A 34 6.98 -14.86 -14.00
N PHE A 35 8.19 -14.37 -13.73
CA PHE A 35 8.46 -13.34 -12.72
C PHE A 35 8.59 -11.96 -13.39
N ASP A 36 7.72 -11.02 -13.02
CA ASP A 36 7.76 -9.63 -13.42
C ASP A 36 8.74 -8.85 -12.54
N ALA A 37 10.00 -8.79 -13.01
CA ALA A 37 11.07 -8.08 -12.33
C ALA A 37 10.84 -6.56 -12.28
N THR A 38 10.14 -5.98 -13.27
CA THR A 38 9.87 -4.54 -13.32
C THR A 38 8.88 -4.15 -12.24
N ARG A 39 7.80 -4.91 -12.09
CA ARG A 39 6.85 -4.76 -10.99
C ARG A 39 7.52 -4.95 -9.63
N SER A 40 8.30 -6.02 -9.47
CA SER A 40 9.00 -6.27 -8.20
C SER A 40 9.98 -5.16 -7.85
N TRP A 41 10.69 -4.61 -8.85
CA TRP A 41 11.54 -3.44 -8.63
C TRP A 41 10.72 -2.22 -8.20
N ALA A 42 9.62 -1.92 -8.87
CA ALA A 42 8.74 -0.79 -8.53
C ALA A 42 8.23 -0.90 -7.09
N MET A 43 7.71 -2.07 -6.69
CA MET A 43 7.22 -2.32 -5.33
C MET A 43 8.35 -2.24 -4.29
N THR A 44 9.48 -2.89 -4.55
CA THR A 44 10.61 -2.94 -3.60
C THR A 44 11.21 -1.57 -3.38
N SER A 45 11.42 -0.80 -4.45
CA SER A 45 11.99 0.55 -4.38
C SER A 45 11.02 1.53 -3.70
N PHE A 46 9.71 1.42 -3.97
CA PHE A 46 8.69 2.19 -3.27
C PHE A 46 8.65 1.87 -1.77
N CYS A 47 8.61 0.60 -1.38
CA CYS A 47 8.63 0.20 0.04
C CYS A 47 9.91 0.67 0.73
N THR A 48 11.07 0.53 0.08
CA THR A 48 12.36 0.96 0.63
C THR A 48 12.38 2.48 0.87
N GLY A 49 12.01 3.26 -0.14
CA GLY A 49 12.08 4.72 -0.09
C GLY A 49 10.93 5.35 0.69
N TYR A 50 9.69 5.07 0.29
CA TYR A 50 8.53 5.72 0.89
C TYR A 50 8.22 5.15 2.27
N HIS A 51 7.93 3.85 2.38
CA HIS A 51 7.58 3.25 3.68
C HIS A 51 8.78 3.21 4.62
N GLY A 52 9.95 2.86 4.11
CA GLY A 52 11.16 2.70 4.92
C GLY A 52 11.80 4.02 5.37
N VAL A 53 11.80 5.04 4.52
CA VAL A 53 12.45 6.34 4.82
C VAL A 53 11.43 7.44 5.04
N ALA A 54 10.54 7.72 4.08
CA ALA A 54 9.64 8.86 4.17
C ALA A 54 8.66 8.74 5.35
N CYS A 55 8.01 7.58 5.54
CA CYS A 55 7.06 7.36 6.63
C CYS A 55 7.70 7.51 8.02
N TYR A 56 9.00 7.20 8.17
CA TYR A 56 9.70 7.45 9.44
C TYR A 56 9.63 8.91 9.86
N PHE A 57 9.84 9.84 8.91
CA PHE A 57 9.75 11.28 9.17
C PHE A 57 8.29 11.73 9.27
N ILE A 58 7.42 11.28 8.37
CA ILE A 58 6.00 11.66 8.34
C ILE A 58 5.30 11.28 9.66
N TYR A 59 5.51 10.08 10.18
CA TYR A 59 4.93 9.66 11.46
C TYR A 59 5.44 10.47 12.65
N GLY A 60 6.67 10.99 12.57
CA GLY A 60 7.21 11.93 13.55
C GLY A 60 6.47 13.28 13.51
N MET A 61 5.98 13.70 12.34
CA MET A 61 5.23 14.96 12.19
C MET A 61 3.81 14.89 12.77
N TYR A 62 3.24 13.70 12.98
CA TYR A 62 1.88 13.59 13.54
C TYR A 62 1.81 14.14 14.97
N ASP A 63 2.90 14.02 15.72
CA ASP A 63 3.00 14.59 17.06
C ASP A 63 2.99 16.13 17.05
N LEU A 64 3.28 16.77 15.91
CA LEU A 64 3.19 18.23 15.74
C LEU A 64 1.78 18.69 15.37
N LEU A 65 0.96 17.81 14.79
CA LEU A 65 -0.40 18.12 14.35
C LEU A 65 -1.45 17.86 15.44
N LEU A 66 -1.12 17.04 16.42
CA LEU A 66 -2.06 16.59 17.45
C LEU A 66 -1.83 17.33 18.78
N PRO A 67 -2.90 17.84 19.43
CA PRO A 67 -2.76 18.42 20.76
C PRO A 67 -2.40 17.33 21.78
N ALA A 68 -1.72 17.71 22.87
CA ALA A 68 -1.30 16.77 23.92
C ALA A 68 -2.46 15.89 24.45
N ALA A 69 -3.67 16.45 24.54
CA ALA A 69 -4.86 15.72 24.95
C ALA A 69 -5.22 14.57 23.99
N ALA A 70 -4.98 14.72 22.68
CA ALA A 70 -5.27 13.69 21.68
C ALA A 70 -4.33 12.48 21.78
N VAL A 71 -3.16 12.64 22.39
CA VAL A 71 -2.18 11.55 22.57
C VAL A 71 -2.02 11.10 24.03
N ALA A 72 -2.90 11.57 24.92
CA ALA A 72 -2.80 11.36 26.37
C ALA A 72 -2.93 9.89 26.82
N THR A 73 -3.60 9.06 26.04
CA THR A 73 -3.71 7.61 26.31
C THR A 73 -3.33 6.82 25.06
N LYS A 74 -2.96 5.55 25.24
CA LYS A 74 -2.63 4.65 24.12
C LYS A 74 -3.73 4.59 23.06
N LEU A 75 -4.99 4.41 23.49
CA LEU A 75 -6.13 4.36 22.58
C LEU A 75 -6.35 5.69 21.86
N ARG A 76 -6.28 6.83 22.58
CA ARG A 76 -6.46 8.15 21.97
C ARG A 76 -5.34 8.44 20.97
N CYS A 77 -4.10 8.16 21.34
CA CYS A 77 -2.95 8.28 20.45
C CYS A 77 -3.12 7.43 19.18
N GLY A 78 -3.52 6.16 19.35
CA GLY A 78 -3.81 5.25 18.24
C GLY A 78 -4.87 5.80 17.29
N VAL A 79 -6.04 6.16 17.82
CA VAL A 79 -7.16 6.71 17.03
C VAL A 79 -6.79 8.03 16.36
N SER A 80 -6.21 8.98 17.10
CA SER A 80 -5.88 10.29 16.56
C SER A 80 -4.83 10.22 15.46
N LYS A 81 -3.79 9.39 15.62
CA LYS A 81 -2.78 9.21 14.58
C LYS A 81 -3.29 8.41 13.39
N ALA A 82 -4.12 7.39 13.60
CA ALA A 82 -4.77 6.65 12.52
C ALA A 82 -5.68 7.56 11.68
N LEU A 83 -6.40 8.49 12.31
CA LEU A 83 -7.21 9.47 11.60
C LEU A 83 -6.36 10.47 10.81
N VAL A 84 -5.26 10.96 11.37
CA VAL A 84 -4.33 11.82 10.62
C VAL A 84 -3.73 11.06 9.43
N ASP A 85 -3.33 9.80 9.62
CA ASP A 85 -2.81 8.97 8.54
C ASP A 85 -3.88 8.76 7.46
N ASN A 86 -5.03 8.21 7.82
CA ASN A 86 -6.03 7.80 6.82
C ASN A 86 -6.78 8.98 6.20
N VAL A 87 -6.99 10.10 6.90
CA VAL A 87 -7.76 11.22 6.36
C VAL A 87 -6.89 12.25 5.64
N LEU A 88 -5.62 12.42 6.06
CA LEU A 88 -4.73 13.43 5.48
C LEU A 88 -3.59 12.80 4.67
N HIS A 89 -2.80 11.94 5.30
CA HIS A 89 -1.63 11.38 4.66
C HIS A 89 -2.00 10.44 3.50
N LEU A 90 -2.92 9.52 3.73
CA LEU A 90 -3.29 8.48 2.79
C LEU A 90 -3.90 9.06 1.50
N PRO A 91 -4.96 9.90 1.57
CA PRO A 91 -5.63 10.36 0.36
C PRO A 91 -4.78 11.43 -0.34
N PHE A 92 -4.18 12.36 0.39
CA PHE A 92 -3.58 13.54 -0.25
C PHE A 92 -2.09 13.39 -0.58
N LEU A 93 -1.38 12.44 0.05
CA LEU A 93 0.05 12.24 -0.20
C LEU A 93 0.36 10.83 -0.67
N TYR A 94 -0.05 9.80 0.08
CA TYR A 94 0.30 8.41 -0.22
C TYR A 94 -0.27 7.92 -1.55
N THR A 95 -1.59 7.96 -1.71
CA THR A 95 -2.28 7.38 -2.87
C THR A 95 -1.85 8.04 -4.19
N PRO A 96 -1.82 9.39 -4.33
CA PRO A 96 -1.31 10.02 -5.54
C PRO A 96 0.15 9.65 -5.83
N PHE A 97 1.00 9.69 -4.81
CA PHE A 97 2.42 9.41 -4.96
C PHE A 97 2.66 7.95 -5.35
N PHE A 98 1.93 7.01 -4.74
CA PHE A 98 2.00 5.58 -5.08
C PHE A 98 1.66 5.34 -6.55
N TYR A 99 0.50 5.80 -7.02
CA TYR A 99 0.09 5.59 -8.42
C TYR A 99 1.07 6.21 -9.41
N ILE A 100 1.52 7.44 -9.15
CA ILE A 100 2.47 8.12 -10.03
C ILE A 100 3.82 7.41 -10.01
N TYR A 101 4.36 7.08 -8.83
CA TYR A 101 5.66 6.43 -8.71
C TYR A 101 5.67 5.06 -9.38
N VAL A 102 4.69 4.23 -9.05
CA VAL A 102 4.58 2.85 -9.53
C VAL A 102 4.35 2.82 -11.03
N GLY A 103 3.46 3.66 -11.56
CA GLY A 103 3.21 3.71 -13.00
C GLY A 103 4.43 4.22 -13.78
N LEU A 104 5.17 5.20 -13.26
CA LEU A 104 6.44 5.63 -13.87
C LEU A 104 7.52 4.55 -13.79
N ALA A 105 7.65 3.86 -12.65
CA ALA A 105 8.63 2.77 -12.48
C ALA A 105 8.33 1.56 -13.38
N GLN A 106 7.07 1.39 -13.78
CA GLN A 106 6.63 0.36 -14.73
C GLN A 106 6.54 0.86 -16.18
N ASN A 107 7.04 2.06 -16.48
CA ASN A 107 7.04 2.67 -17.82
C ASN A 107 5.64 2.92 -18.42
N GLU A 108 4.60 3.06 -17.60
CA GLU A 108 3.24 3.42 -18.05
C GLU A 108 3.13 4.91 -18.46
N GLY A 109 3.97 5.76 -17.87
CA GLY A 109 4.01 7.20 -18.12
C GLY A 109 3.01 8.01 -17.28
N LEU A 110 3.37 9.28 -17.03
CA LEU A 110 2.66 10.14 -16.07
C LEU A 110 1.16 10.31 -16.36
N VAL A 111 0.80 10.51 -17.64
CA VAL A 111 -0.59 10.74 -18.04
C VAL A 111 -1.46 9.52 -17.75
N ALA A 112 -0.96 8.33 -18.09
CA ALA A 112 -1.66 7.06 -17.83
C ALA A 112 -1.82 6.84 -16.32
N SER A 113 -0.76 7.07 -15.53
CA SER A 113 -0.82 6.90 -14.08
C SER A 113 -1.83 7.84 -13.42
N VAL A 114 -1.93 9.09 -13.86
CA VAL A 114 -2.94 10.05 -13.36
C VAL A 114 -4.36 9.65 -13.76
N GLN A 115 -4.54 9.11 -14.96
CA GLN A 115 -5.85 8.60 -15.41
C GLN A 115 -6.29 7.40 -14.57
N THR A 116 -5.39 6.45 -14.32
CA THR A 116 -5.63 5.29 -13.46
C THR A 116 -5.95 5.71 -12.03
N LEU A 117 -5.17 6.63 -11.46
CA LEU A 117 -5.44 7.22 -10.14
C LEU A 117 -6.85 7.80 -10.05
N ARG A 118 -7.27 8.61 -11.03
CA ARG A 118 -8.60 9.24 -11.04
C ARG A 118 -9.72 8.21 -11.13
N ARG A 119 -9.53 7.16 -11.94
CA ARG A 119 -10.50 6.09 -12.12
C ARG A 119 -10.67 5.26 -10.85
N GLU A 120 -9.58 4.95 -10.16
CA GLU A 120 -9.55 4.01 -9.05
C GLU A 120 -9.56 4.68 -7.66
N TRP A 121 -9.51 6.02 -7.62
CA TRP A 121 -9.37 6.79 -6.40
C TRP A 121 -10.29 6.33 -5.27
N TRP A 122 -11.60 6.34 -5.53
CA TRP A 122 -12.60 6.04 -4.51
C TRP A 122 -12.54 4.59 -4.05
N GLY A 123 -12.37 3.66 -4.99
CA GLY A 123 -12.23 2.23 -4.67
C GLY A 123 -10.99 1.96 -3.83
N THR A 124 -9.87 2.61 -4.18
CA THR A 124 -8.61 2.48 -3.45
C THR A 124 -8.71 3.09 -2.05
N VAL A 125 -9.16 4.34 -1.92
CA VAL A 125 -9.25 5.01 -0.62
C VAL A 125 -10.23 4.28 0.31
N ALA A 126 -11.38 3.83 -0.19
CA ALA A 126 -12.34 3.07 0.61
C ALA A 126 -11.77 1.73 1.09
N SER A 127 -11.11 0.98 0.21
CA SER A 127 -10.47 -0.30 0.57
C SER A 127 -9.33 -0.09 1.56
N CYS A 128 -8.53 0.97 1.35
CA CYS A 128 -7.49 1.37 2.27
C CYS A 128 -8.06 1.69 3.65
N PHE A 129 -9.15 2.45 3.75
CA PHE A 129 -9.74 2.79 5.05
C PHE A 129 -10.19 1.56 5.81
N ALA A 130 -10.79 0.59 5.12
CA ALA A 130 -11.26 -0.65 5.74
C ALA A 130 -10.12 -1.45 6.38
N PHE A 131 -8.94 -1.46 5.75
CA PHE A 131 -7.78 -2.22 6.24
C PHE A 131 -6.89 -1.40 7.19
N TRP A 132 -6.50 -0.19 6.78
CA TRP A 132 -5.47 0.60 7.43
C TRP A 132 -5.96 1.31 8.69
N ILE A 133 -7.21 1.78 8.76
CA ILE A 133 -7.72 2.42 10.00
C ILE A 133 -7.59 1.49 11.22
N PRO A 134 -8.13 0.25 11.23
CA PRO A 134 -7.99 -0.61 12.41
C PRO A 134 -6.54 -1.01 12.66
N PHE A 135 -5.77 -1.23 11.60
CA PHE A 135 -4.35 -1.56 11.69
C PHE A 135 -3.54 -0.44 12.34
N ASP A 136 -3.76 0.80 11.91
CA ASP A 136 -3.05 1.99 12.40
C ASP A 136 -3.43 2.33 13.84
N VAL A 137 -4.69 2.13 14.24
CA VAL A 137 -5.10 2.30 15.63
C VAL A 137 -4.28 1.37 16.53
N MET A 138 -4.12 0.10 16.13
CA MET A 138 -3.29 -0.87 16.84
C MET A 138 -1.81 -0.47 16.79
N MET A 139 -1.28 -0.15 15.61
CA MET A 139 0.13 0.19 15.43
C MET A 139 0.52 1.44 16.23
N PHE A 140 -0.21 2.55 16.09
CA PHE A 140 0.14 3.80 16.79
C PHE A 140 -0.14 3.74 18.29
N GLY A 141 -1.20 3.03 18.70
CA GLY A 141 -1.60 2.93 20.10
C GLY A 141 -0.75 1.95 20.93
N VAL A 142 -0.28 0.86 20.32
CA VAL A 142 0.41 -0.23 21.02
C VAL A 142 1.90 -0.27 20.71
N MET A 143 2.32 -0.02 19.47
CA MET A 143 3.70 -0.24 19.05
C MET A 143 4.62 0.95 19.38
N PRO A 144 5.79 0.68 19.99
CA PRO A 144 6.86 1.67 20.11
C PRO A 144 7.26 2.23 18.74
N ALA A 145 7.59 3.52 18.67
CA ALA A 145 7.91 4.22 17.41
C ALA A 145 8.96 3.50 16.55
N ARG A 146 9.98 2.90 17.18
CA ARG A 146 11.05 2.15 16.51
C ARG A 146 10.59 0.90 15.74
N TYR A 147 9.44 0.33 16.10
CA TYR A 147 8.91 -0.88 15.44
C TYR A 147 7.78 -0.58 14.46
N ARG A 148 7.28 0.66 14.41
CA ARG A 148 6.11 1.00 13.58
C ARG A 148 6.35 0.73 12.11
N ILE A 149 7.54 1.04 11.57
CA ILE A 149 7.83 0.74 10.16
C ILE A 149 7.90 -0.76 9.90
N ALA A 150 8.54 -1.54 10.76
CA ALA A 150 8.57 -2.99 10.62
C ALA A 150 7.15 -3.59 10.65
N VAL A 151 6.31 -3.13 11.59
CA VAL A 151 4.90 -3.54 11.69
C VAL A 151 4.12 -3.12 10.44
N MET A 152 4.24 -1.86 10.00
CA MET A 152 3.65 -1.35 8.77
C MET A 152 4.03 -2.22 7.56
N SER A 153 5.33 -2.54 7.40
CA SER A 153 5.80 -3.40 6.31
C SER A 153 5.20 -4.82 6.34
N THR A 154 4.94 -5.38 7.53
CA THR A 154 4.20 -6.65 7.62
C THR A 154 2.73 -6.49 7.24
N GLY A 155 2.11 -5.36 7.59
CA GLY A 155 0.76 -5.00 7.12
C GLY A 155 0.71 -4.89 5.59
N CYS A 156 1.74 -4.31 4.96
CA CYS A 156 1.82 -4.20 3.50
C CYS A 156 1.85 -5.57 2.80
N LEU A 157 2.50 -6.58 3.40
CA LEU A 157 2.48 -7.94 2.87
C LEU A 157 1.06 -8.51 2.84
N VAL A 158 0.31 -8.35 3.95
CA VAL A 158 -1.08 -8.78 4.04
C VAL A 158 -1.97 -8.01 3.05
N TRP A 159 -1.76 -6.70 2.94
CA TRP A 159 -2.47 -5.84 1.99
C TRP A 159 -2.24 -6.27 0.53
N ASN A 160 -1.00 -6.57 0.16
CA ASN A 160 -0.67 -7.03 -1.18
C ASN A 160 -1.33 -8.38 -1.51
N ALA A 161 -1.38 -9.30 -0.55
CA ALA A 161 -2.09 -10.56 -0.71
C ALA A 161 -3.61 -10.34 -0.87
N TYR A 162 -4.20 -9.46 -0.06
CA TYR A 162 -5.62 -9.07 -0.17
C TYR A 162 -5.94 -8.51 -1.56
N LEU A 163 -5.15 -7.55 -2.05
CA LEU A 163 -5.36 -6.97 -3.39
C LEU A 163 -5.23 -8.02 -4.50
N SER A 164 -4.27 -8.94 -4.39
CA SER A 164 -4.08 -10.01 -5.36
C SER A 164 -5.30 -10.95 -5.44
N VAL A 165 -5.90 -11.27 -4.29
CA VAL A 165 -7.13 -12.07 -4.23
C VAL A 165 -8.33 -11.31 -4.79
N CYS A 166 -8.50 -10.05 -4.42
CA CYS A 166 -9.61 -9.22 -4.92
C CYS A 166 -9.55 -8.97 -6.43
N SER A 167 -8.35 -8.74 -6.98
CA SER A 167 -8.13 -8.57 -8.42
C SER A 167 -8.59 -9.81 -9.19
N GLN A 168 -8.25 -11.01 -8.71
CA GLN A 168 -8.68 -12.27 -9.33
C GLN A 168 -10.18 -12.54 -9.19
N ALA A 169 -10.78 -12.16 -8.05
CA ALA A 169 -12.22 -12.30 -7.85
C ALA A 169 -13.03 -11.41 -8.81
N GLY A 170 -12.53 -10.20 -9.13
CA GLY A 170 -13.12 -9.31 -10.12
C GLY A 170 -13.06 -9.86 -11.55
N SER A 171 -11.96 -10.52 -11.93
CA SER A 171 -11.81 -11.13 -13.26
C SER A 171 -12.70 -12.37 -13.50
N LYS A 172 -13.28 -12.97 -12.45
CA LYS A 172 -14.15 -14.16 -12.57
C LYS A 172 -15.63 -13.85 -12.83
N VAL A 173 -16.03 -12.58 -12.90
CA VAL A 173 -17.45 -12.16 -12.98
C VAL A 173 -17.81 -11.50 -14.32
N GLU A 174 -17.10 -11.78 -15.42
CA GLU A 174 -17.69 -11.58 -16.75
C GLU A 174 -18.57 -12.79 -17.09
N PRO A 175 -19.91 -12.64 -17.20
CA PRO A 175 -20.73 -13.68 -17.79
C PRO A 175 -20.28 -13.83 -19.25
N SER A 176 -19.86 -15.03 -19.64
CA SER A 176 -19.65 -15.40 -21.03
C SER A 176 -20.94 -15.18 -21.81
N VAL A 177 -21.12 -14.00 -22.39
CA VAL A 177 -22.17 -13.74 -23.37
C VAL A 177 -21.84 -14.64 -24.57
N PRO A 178 -22.68 -15.62 -24.92
CA PRO A 178 -22.43 -16.44 -26.10
C PRO A 178 -22.43 -15.53 -27.32
N VAL A 179 -21.29 -15.48 -28.03
CA VAL A 179 -21.21 -14.85 -29.34
C VAL A 179 -22.19 -15.60 -30.26
N PRO A 180 -23.20 -14.94 -30.85
CA PRO A 180 -24.10 -15.59 -31.78
C PRO A 180 -23.31 -16.11 -32.99
N ALA A 181 -23.54 -17.36 -33.37
CA ALA A 181 -22.91 -17.95 -34.54
C ALA A 181 -23.15 -17.07 -35.79
N PRO A 182 -22.13 -16.87 -36.65
CA PRO A 182 -22.29 -16.08 -37.86
C PRO A 182 -23.40 -16.68 -38.74
N ALA A 183 -24.31 -15.82 -39.20
CA ALA A 183 -25.39 -16.20 -40.08
C ALA A 183 -24.83 -16.82 -41.38
N PRO A 184 -25.48 -17.86 -41.93
CA PRO A 184 -25.06 -18.44 -43.20
C PRO A 184 -25.12 -17.37 -44.29
N ALA A 185 -24.03 -17.24 -45.04
CA ALA A 185 -23.93 -16.31 -46.16
C ALA A 185 -24.93 -16.68 -47.27
N PRO A 186 -25.48 -15.69 -48.00
CA PRO A 186 -26.41 -15.89 -49.10
C PRO A 186 -25.77 -16.53 -50.34
#